data_AF-A0A654B7X1-F1
#
_entry.id   AF-A0A654B7X1-F1
#
_cell.length_a   1.000
_cell.length_b   1.000
_cell.length_c   1.000
_cell.angle_alpha   90.00
_cell.angle_beta   90.00
_cell.angle_gamma   90.00
#
_symmetry.space_group_name_H-M   'P 1'
#
loop_
_entity.id
_entity.type
_entity.pdbx_description
1 polymer ?
#
loop_
_entity_poly.entity_id
_entity_poly.type
_entity_poly.pdbx_seq_one_letter_code
_entity_poly.pdbx_strand_id
1 'polypeptide(L)'
;MAWFGWKSGRALARPALGRAGGVARAIGEWPQGYEAQVRAGYCGNAIAQRAVKLVAEGVEGAPLDVGDARLRALASGRGVLEAVTAQVLLHGNAFVQVLRDADGQVTELFALRPERVSVELGADGWPGAYLYRVGVRTARLDPAGVIHVRRFNPVDDHYGLG
;
A
#
# COMPACT_ATOMS: atom_id res chain seq x y z
N MET A 1 9.74 19.92 -77.87
CA MET A 1 8.90 19.93 -76.65
C MET A 1 9.31 18.76 -75.75
N ALA A 2 10.18 19.01 -74.77
CA ALA A 2 10.50 18.04 -73.73
C ALA A 2 9.67 18.42 -72.48
N TRP A 3 8.65 17.62 -72.18
CA TRP A 3 7.55 18.00 -71.29
C TRP A 3 7.56 17.31 -69.92
N PHE A 4 8.68 16.75 -69.46
CA PHE A 4 8.80 16.20 -68.11
C PHE A 4 10.21 16.37 -67.53
N GLY A 5 10.46 17.54 -66.95
CA GLY A 5 11.60 17.77 -66.08
C GLY A 5 11.23 17.40 -64.63
N TRP A 6 11.76 16.28 -64.14
CA TRP A 6 11.65 15.91 -62.73
C TRP A 6 12.51 16.88 -61.92
N LYS A 7 11.89 17.92 -61.36
CA LYS A 7 12.56 18.78 -60.37
C LYS A 7 12.81 17.93 -59.13
N SER A 8 14.07 17.57 -58.87
CA SER A 8 14.48 17.08 -57.57
C SER A 8 14.07 18.12 -56.53
N GLY A 9 13.13 17.75 -55.65
CA GLY A 9 12.74 18.59 -54.54
C GLY A 9 14.00 18.98 -53.78
N ARG A 10 14.24 20.29 -53.63
CA ARG A 10 15.24 20.80 -52.69
C ARG A 10 15.05 20.02 -51.39
N ALA A 11 16.12 19.40 -50.90
CA ALA A 11 16.13 18.76 -49.60
C ALA A 11 15.46 19.75 -48.64
N LEU A 12 14.27 19.40 -48.15
CA LEU A 12 13.68 20.11 -47.02
C LEU A 12 14.78 20.05 -45.97
N ALA A 13 15.38 21.22 -45.71
CA ALA A 13 16.36 21.37 -44.67
C ALA A 13 15.69 20.78 -43.44
N ARG A 14 16.12 19.59 -43.03
CA ARG A 14 15.74 19.03 -41.75
C ARG A 14 15.97 20.16 -40.76
N PRO A 15 14.95 20.60 -39.99
CA PRO A 15 15.18 21.60 -38.98
C PRO A 15 16.40 21.12 -38.21
N ALA A 16 17.45 21.95 -38.14
CA ALA A 16 18.59 21.61 -37.32
C ALA A 16 18.01 21.23 -35.97
N LEU A 17 18.35 20.03 -35.47
CA LEU A 17 18.04 19.61 -34.11
C LEU A 17 18.65 20.67 -33.21
N GLY A 18 17.88 21.72 -32.95
CA GLY A 18 18.18 22.73 -31.98
C GLY A 18 18.22 21.92 -30.70
N ARG A 19 19.43 21.70 -30.19
CA ARG A 19 19.61 21.46 -28.77
C ARG A 19 19.16 22.74 -28.08
N ALA A 20 17.85 22.98 -28.08
CA ALA A 20 17.23 23.69 -26.98
C ALA A 20 17.70 22.89 -25.78
N GLY A 21 18.61 23.47 -25.01
CA GLY A 21 18.87 23.06 -23.65
C GLY A 21 17.55 23.21 -22.90
N GLY A 22 16.64 22.26 -23.13
CA GLY A 22 15.65 21.91 -22.17
C GLY A 22 16.49 21.52 -20.98
N VAL A 23 16.62 22.45 -20.04
CA VAL A 23 16.77 22.06 -18.65
C VAL A 23 15.67 21.03 -18.49
N ALA A 24 16.04 19.75 -18.51
CA ALA A 24 15.16 18.69 -18.12
C ALA A 24 14.84 19.07 -16.69
N ARG A 25 13.75 19.81 -16.52
CA ARG A 25 13.19 20.12 -15.22
C ARG A 25 13.01 18.73 -14.65
N ALA A 26 13.85 18.37 -13.68
CA ALA A 26 13.78 17.08 -13.03
C ALA A 26 12.30 16.88 -12.73
N ILE A 27 11.68 15.97 -13.46
CA ILE A 27 10.29 15.59 -13.27
C ILE A 27 10.36 15.08 -11.84
N GLY A 28 9.85 15.89 -10.90
CA GLY A 28 10.36 15.96 -9.53
C GLY A 28 10.62 14.58 -8.94
N GLU A 29 11.75 14.43 -8.23
CA GLU A 29 12.12 13.16 -7.62
C GLU A 29 10.92 12.55 -6.91
N TRP A 30 10.56 11.33 -7.30
CA TRP A 30 9.48 10.61 -6.65
C TRP A 30 9.85 10.45 -5.16
N PRO A 31 8.93 10.76 -4.22
CA PRO A 31 9.25 10.72 -2.81
C PRO A 31 9.80 9.35 -2.40
N GLN A 32 10.92 9.36 -1.68
CA GLN A 32 11.53 8.15 -1.16
C GLN A 32 10.93 7.84 0.21
N GLY A 33 10.57 6.57 0.43
CA GLY A 33 9.96 6.10 1.67
C GLY A 33 8.43 6.18 1.68
N TYR A 34 7.83 5.25 2.43
CA TYR A 34 6.39 5.01 2.44
C TYR A 34 5.56 6.25 2.81
N GLU A 35 5.89 6.94 3.91
CA GLU A 35 5.09 8.09 4.37
C GLU A 35 5.03 9.20 3.31
N ALA A 36 6.16 9.49 2.67
CA ALA A 36 6.24 10.54 1.66
C ALA A 36 5.45 10.16 0.40
N GLN A 37 5.49 8.88 0.01
CA GLN A 37 4.71 8.35 -1.11
C GLN A 37 3.21 8.36 -0.83
N VAL A 38 2.77 8.00 0.38
CA VAL A 38 1.34 8.08 0.76
C VAL A 38 0.88 9.54 0.80
N ARG A 39 1.69 10.45 1.34
CA ARG A 39 1.32 11.87 1.40
C ARG A 39 1.13 12.47 0.00
N ALA A 40 2.03 12.16 -0.93
CA ALA A 40 1.96 12.65 -2.31
C ALA A 40 0.92 11.90 -3.16
N GLY A 41 0.91 10.57 -3.10
CA GLY A 41 0.14 9.69 -3.98
C GLY A 41 -1.30 9.44 -3.51
N TYR A 42 -1.58 9.57 -2.21
CA TYR A 42 -2.91 9.35 -1.63
C TYR A 42 -3.47 10.63 -0.99
N CYS A 43 -2.80 11.23 -0.01
CA CYS A 43 -3.36 12.38 0.71
C CYS A 43 -3.53 13.64 -0.16
N GLY A 44 -2.59 13.87 -1.09
CA GLY A 44 -2.65 14.99 -2.04
C GLY A 44 -3.43 14.71 -3.32
N ASN A 45 -3.99 13.51 -3.50
CA ASN A 45 -4.61 13.06 -4.74
C ASN A 45 -6.04 12.56 -4.50
N ALA A 46 -7.03 13.39 -4.84
CA ALA A 46 -8.45 13.07 -4.65
C ALA A 46 -8.91 11.82 -5.41
N ILE A 47 -8.30 11.52 -6.57
CA ILE A 47 -8.65 10.33 -7.37
C ILE A 47 -8.18 9.07 -6.64
N ALA A 48 -6.92 9.05 -6.21
CA ALA A 48 -6.37 7.93 -5.44
C ALA A 48 -7.12 7.76 -4.11
N GLN A 49 -7.40 8.88 -3.42
CA GLN A 49 -8.19 8.88 -2.20
C GLN A 49 -9.55 8.23 -2.42
N ARG A 50 -10.28 8.65 -3.45
CA ARG A 50 -11.61 8.12 -3.73
C ARG A 50 -11.56 6.65 -4.16
N ALA A 51 -10.57 6.26 -4.96
CA ALA A 51 -10.43 4.88 -5.42
C ALA A 51 -10.23 3.90 -4.25
N VAL A 52 -9.31 4.20 -3.34
CA VAL A 52 -9.08 3.38 -2.14
C VAL A 52 -10.31 3.39 -1.24
N LYS A 53 -10.91 4.55 -1.02
CA LYS A 53 -12.10 4.68 -0.16
C LYS A 53 -13.30 3.91 -0.69
N LEU A 54 -13.55 3.92 -2.00
CA LEU A 54 -14.62 3.12 -2.62
C LEU A 54 -14.46 1.62 -2.35
N VAL A 55 -13.24 1.10 -2.47
CA VAL A 55 -12.97 -0.32 -2.21
C VAL A 55 -13.08 -0.62 -0.72
N ALA A 56 -12.48 0.21 0.13
CA ALA A 56 -12.46 0.01 1.57
C ALA A 56 -13.86 0.07 2.19
N GLU A 57 -14.69 1.06 1.82
CA GLU A 57 -16.09 1.16 2.23
C GLU A 57 -16.92 -0.02 1.70
N GLY A 58 -16.63 -0.48 0.48
CA GLY A 58 -17.29 -1.64 -0.11
C GLY A 58 -17.01 -2.94 0.65
N VAL A 59 -15.77 -3.13 1.12
CA VAL A 59 -15.40 -4.29 1.94
C VAL A 59 -16.01 -4.20 3.35
N GLU A 60 -15.93 -3.03 4.00
CA GLU A 60 -16.53 -2.82 5.33
C GLU A 60 -18.06 -3.04 5.31
N GLY A 61 -18.74 -2.61 4.24
CA GLY A 61 -20.17 -2.78 4.08
C GLY A 61 -20.62 -4.17 3.62
N ALA A 62 -19.70 -5.08 3.32
CA ALA A 62 -20.04 -6.41 2.81
C ALA A 62 -20.64 -7.29 3.91
N PRO A 63 -21.74 -8.03 3.63
CA PRO A 63 -22.30 -8.98 4.59
C PRO A 63 -21.29 -10.08 4.96
N LEU A 64 -21.14 -10.33 6.26
CA LEU A 64 -20.28 -11.38 6.80
C LEU A 64 -21.10 -12.61 7.21
N ASP A 65 -20.91 -13.72 6.50
CA ASP A 65 -21.49 -15.01 6.89
C ASP A 65 -20.61 -15.70 7.95
N VAL A 66 -20.87 -15.33 9.21
CA VAL A 66 -20.12 -15.81 10.38
C VAL A 66 -21.10 -16.37 11.38
N GLY A 67 -20.98 -17.65 11.76
CA GLY A 67 -21.91 -18.29 12.71
C GLY A 67 -21.93 -17.65 14.11
N ASP A 68 -20.81 -17.01 14.50
CA ASP A 68 -20.67 -16.30 15.77
C ASP A 68 -21.02 -14.81 15.64
N ALA A 69 -22.10 -14.38 16.29
CA ALA A 69 -22.55 -13.00 16.28
C ALA A 69 -21.57 -12.02 16.95
N ARG A 70 -20.80 -12.45 17.96
CA ARG A 70 -19.81 -11.60 18.64
C ARG A 70 -18.62 -11.33 17.72
N LEU A 71 -18.12 -12.36 17.05
CA LEU A 71 -17.04 -12.19 16.06
C LEU A 71 -17.49 -11.33 14.88
N ARG A 72 -18.73 -11.53 14.41
CA ARG A 72 -19.30 -10.67 13.37
C ARG A 72 -19.30 -9.20 13.79
N ALA A 73 -19.77 -8.90 15.00
CA ALA A 73 -19.80 -7.52 15.51
C ALA A 73 -18.41 -6.91 15.71
N LEU A 74 -17.41 -7.71 16.07
CA LEU A 74 -16.01 -7.26 16.16
C LEU A 74 -15.42 -6.93 14.79
N ALA A 75 -15.69 -7.77 13.79
CA ALA A 75 -15.19 -7.59 12.44
C ALA A 75 -15.87 -6.43 11.71
N SER A 76 -17.18 -6.28 11.85
CA SER A 76 -17.95 -5.18 11.24
C SER A 76 -18.00 -3.90 12.10
N GLY A 77 -17.16 -3.82 13.14
CA GLY A 77 -17.15 -2.75 14.11
C GLY A 77 -15.99 -1.79 13.90
N ARG A 78 -16.21 -0.50 14.21
CA ARG A 78 -15.14 0.52 14.33
C ARG A 78 -14.33 0.79 13.05
N GLY A 79 -14.80 0.41 11.86
CA GLY A 79 -14.08 0.66 10.59
C GLY A 79 -12.82 -0.18 10.45
N VAL A 80 -12.74 -1.33 11.12
CA VAL A 80 -11.54 -2.17 11.13
C VAL A 80 -11.27 -2.75 9.74
N LEU A 81 -12.28 -3.21 9.01
CA LEU A 81 -12.08 -3.76 7.65
C LEU A 81 -11.77 -2.65 6.65
N GLU A 82 -12.35 -1.46 6.81
CA GLU A 82 -11.99 -0.27 6.04
C GLU A 82 -10.50 0.03 6.23
N ALA A 83 -10.03 0.12 7.47
CA ALA A 83 -8.63 0.40 7.79
C ALA A 83 -7.70 -0.70 7.26
N VAL A 84 -8.02 -1.97 7.49
CA VAL A 84 -7.24 -3.12 7.01
C VAL A 84 -7.15 -3.11 5.48
N THR A 85 -8.28 -2.89 4.81
CA THR A 85 -8.33 -2.86 3.34
C THR A 85 -7.51 -1.70 2.80
N ALA A 86 -7.62 -0.50 3.38
CA ALA A 86 -6.80 0.64 3.00
C ALA A 86 -5.31 0.36 3.19
N GLN A 87 -4.90 -0.27 4.29
CA GLN A 87 -3.49 -0.64 4.52
C GLN A 87 -3.00 -1.68 3.52
N VAL A 88 -3.80 -2.70 3.22
CA VAL A 88 -3.47 -3.67 2.16
C VAL A 88 -3.31 -2.96 0.81
N LEU A 89 -4.19 -2.02 0.45
CA LEU A 89 -4.14 -1.30 -0.83
C LEU A 89 -3.01 -0.26 -0.93
N LEU A 90 -2.57 0.32 0.18
CA LEU A 90 -1.53 1.36 0.17
C LEU A 90 -0.13 0.80 0.47
N HIS A 91 -0.02 -0.17 1.37
CA HIS A 91 1.26 -0.73 1.83
C HIS A 91 1.49 -2.17 1.34
N GLY A 92 0.45 -2.86 0.86
CA GLY A 92 0.52 -4.29 0.55
C GLY A 92 0.48 -5.18 1.79
N ASN A 93 0.41 -4.58 2.99
CA ASN A 93 0.45 -5.25 4.27
C ASN A 93 -0.58 -4.63 5.20
N ALA A 94 -1.27 -5.44 5.97
CA ALA A 94 -2.08 -4.99 7.09
C ALA A 94 -1.85 -5.91 8.28
N PHE A 95 -1.74 -5.30 9.46
CA PHE A 95 -1.54 -6.01 10.72
C PHE A 95 -2.72 -5.69 11.63
N VAL A 96 -3.35 -6.71 12.19
CA VAL A 96 -4.44 -6.55 13.16
C VAL A 96 -4.01 -7.22 14.46
N GLN A 97 -3.89 -6.43 15.51
CA GLN A 97 -3.68 -6.95 16.86
C GLN A 97 -5.00 -7.47 17.42
N VAL A 98 -4.98 -8.71 17.89
CA VAL A 98 -6.11 -9.38 18.53
C VAL A 98 -5.96 -9.21 20.04
N LEU A 99 -6.82 -8.39 20.63
CA LEU A 99 -6.88 -8.22 22.08
C LEU A 99 -7.80 -9.28 22.68
N ARG A 100 -7.36 -9.87 23.78
CA ARG A 100 -8.06 -10.94 24.49
C ARG A 100 -8.21 -10.59 25.97
N ASP A 101 -9.29 -11.07 26.59
CA ASP A 101 -9.45 -11.01 28.03
C ASP A 101 -8.67 -12.13 28.75
N ALA A 102 -8.78 -12.18 30.08
CA ALA A 102 -8.13 -13.20 30.91
C ALA A 102 -8.61 -14.62 30.60
N ASP A 103 -9.82 -14.77 30.06
CA ASP A 103 -10.42 -16.04 29.66
C ASP A 103 -10.07 -16.41 28.20
N GLY A 104 -9.24 -15.60 27.53
CA GLY A 104 -8.76 -15.81 26.17
C GLY A 104 -9.76 -15.43 25.06
N GLN A 105 -10.91 -14.85 25.41
CA GLN A 105 -11.92 -14.43 24.44
C GLN A 105 -11.50 -13.14 23.75
N VAL A 106 -11.76 -13.05 22.44
CA VAL A 106 -11.44 -11.84 21.67
C VAL A 106 -12.36 -10.70 22.11
N THR A 107 -11.76 -9.61 22.55
CA THR A 107 -12.46 -8.41 23.02
C THR A 107 -12.41 -7.30 21.99
N GLU A 108 -11.31 -7.18 21.25
CA GLU A 108 -11.11 -6.10 20.30
C GLU A 108 -10.12 -6.48 19.19
N LEU A 109 -10.35 -5.93 18.00
CA LEU A 109 -9.45 -5.99 16.86
C LEU A 109 -8.91 -4.59 16.59
N PHE A 110 -7.58 -4.45 16.58
CA PHE A 110 -6.94 -3.16 16.38
C PHE A 110 -6.02 -3.17 15.16
N ALA A 111 -6.35 -2.37 14.14
CA ALA A 111 -5.53 -2.23 12.95
C ALA A 111 -4.27 -1.41 13.25
N LEU A 112 -3.11 -2.06 13.16
CA LEU A 112 -1.79 -1.44 13.33
C LEU A 112 -1.33 -0.80 12.02
N ARG A 113 -0.60 0.31 12.16
CA ARG A 113 0.08 1.00 11.05
C ARG A 113 1.28 0.15 10.57
N PRO A 114 1.27 -0.40 9.34
CA PRO A 114 2.28 -1.36 8.88
C PRO A 114 3.72 -0.85 8.90
N GLU A 115 3.93 0.44 8.63
CA GLU A 115 5.24 1.09 8.65
C GLU A 115 5.88 1.14 10.05
N ARG A 116 5.10 0.89 11.09
CA ARG A 116 5.56 0.79 12.48
C ARG A 116 5.79 -0.64 12.93
N VAL A 117 5.47 -1.62 12.09
CA VAL A 117 5.59 -3.05 12.39
C VAL A 117 6.80 -3.63 11.68
N SER A 118 7.67 -4.29 12.43
CA SER A 118 8.73 -5.13 11.87
C SER A 118 8.53 -6.57 12.24
N VAL A 119 8.78 -7.47 11.28
CA VAL A 119 8.79 -8.91 11.54
C VAL A 119 10.16 -9.29 12.10
N GLU A 120 10.16 -9.94 13.26
CA GLU A 120 11.33 -10.58 13.84
C GLU A 120 11.26 -12.06 13.47
N LEU A 121 12.26 -12.57 12.76
CA LEU A 121 12.30 -13.96 12.31
C LEU A 121 12.83 -14.87 13.42
N GLY A 122 12.17 -16.03 13.55
CA GLY A 122 12.64 -17.15 14.35
C GLY A 122 13.80 -17.87 13.69
N ALA A 123 14.38 -18.84 14.41
CA ALA A 123 15.49 -19.65 13.91
C ALA A 123 15.12 -20.52 12.68
N ASP A 124 13.82 -20.74 12.47
CA ASP A 124 13.22 -21.49 11.36
C ASP A 124 12.86 -20.60 10.16
N GLY A 125 13.12 -19.29 10.23
CA GLY A 125 12.78 -18.33 9.19
C GLY A 125 11.30 -17.91 9.19
N TRP A 126 10.48 -18.40 10.12
CA TRP A 126 9.09 -17.96 10.27
C TRP A 126 9.01 -16.73 11.20
N PRO A 127 7.92 -15.93 11.15
CA PRO A 127 7.71 -14.83 12.09
C PRO A 127 7.70 -15.32 13.55
N GLY A 128 8.75 -15.00 14.29
CA GLY A 128 8.89 -15.30 15.72
C GLY A 128 8.28 -14.23 16.62
N ALA A 129 8.22 -12.98 16.16
CA ALA A 129 7.48 -11.89 16.81
C ALA A 129 7.18 -10.75 15.83
N TYR A 130 6.23 -9.88 16.21
CA TYR A 130 6.03 -8.59 15.55
C TYR A 130 6.45 -7.46 16.48
N LEU A 131 7.37 -6.60 16.02
CA LEU A 131 7.83 -5.44 16.76
C LEU A 131 7.04 -4.20 16.33
N TYR A 132 6.18 -3.70 17.21
CA TYR A 132 5.43 -2.48 16.98
C TYR A 132 6.11 -1.29 17.66
N ARG A 133 6.57 -0.31 16.87
CA ARG A 133 7.33 0.85 17.34
C ARG A 133 6.49 2.12 17.36
N VAL A 134 6.41 2.76 18.53
CA VAL A 134 5.75 4.06 18.71
C VAL A 134 6.70 4.98 19.47
N GLY A 135 7.29 5.94 18.75
CA GLY A 135 8.34 6.80 19.28
C GLY A 135 9.54 5.96 19.73
N VAL A 136 9.92 6.08 21.00
CA VAL A 136 11.03 5.34 21.63
C VAL A 136 10.62 3.97 22.17
N ARG A 137 9.32 3.66 22.22
CA ARG A 137 8.83 2.39 22.78
C ARG A 137 8.65 1.36 21.68
N THR A 138 9.15 0.15 21.92
CA THR A 138 8.92 -1.01 21.07
C THR A 138 8.12 -2.04 21.88
N ALA A 139 6.93 -2.37 21.40
CA ALA A 139 6.14 -3.48 21.92
C ALA A 139 6.46 -4.73 21.08
N ARG A 140 6.90 -5.81 21.73
CA ARG A 140 7.07 -7.11 21.09
C ARG A 140 5.76 -7.87 21.23
N LEU A 141 5.11 -8.14 20.10
CA LEU A 141 3.83 -8.81 20.01
C LEU A 141 4.04 -10.28 19.62
N ASP A 142 3.28 -11.14 20.28
CA ASP A 142 3.25 -12.57 19.98
C ASP A 142 2.62 -12.81 18.59
N PRO A 143 3.20 -13.69 17.75
CA PRO A 143 2.64 -14.00 16.43
C PRO A 143 1.19 -14.50 16.47
N ALA A 144 0.76 -15.23 17.51
CA ALA A 144 -0.61 -15.71 17.65
C ALA A 144 -1.61 -14.59 18.01
N GLY A 145 -1.10 -13.44 18.47
CA GLY A 145 -1.88 -12.25 18.77
C GLY A 145 -1.99 -11.26 17.61
N VAL A 146 -1.41 -11.57 16.44
CA VAL A 146 -1.38 -10.65 15.29
C VAL A 146 -1.82 -11.38 14.02
N ILE A 147 -2.84 -10.84 13.36
CA ILE A 147 -3.24 -11.26 12.01
C ILE A 147 -2.47 -10.41 11.02
N HIS A 148 -1.65 -11.04 10.18
CA HIS A 148 -0.93 -10.39 9.08
C HIS A 148 -1.57 -10.76 7.75
N VAL A 149 -2.17 -9.77 7.10
CA VAL A 149 -2.69 -9.88 5.73
C VAL A 149 -1.66 -9.26 4.79
N ARG A 150 -1.22 -10.01 3.77
CA ARG A 150 -0.23 -9.53 2.80
C ARG A 150 -0.66 -9.81 1.37
N ARG A 151 -0.35 -8.88 0.47
CA ARG A 151 -0.39 -9.12 -0.98
C ARG A 151 0.78 -10.00 -1.41
N PHE A 152 0.65 -10.60 -2.59
CA PHE A 152 1.75 -11.35 -3.20
C PHE A 152 2.96 -10.44 -3.41
N ASN A 153 4.14 -10.95 -3.07
CA ASN A 153 5.42 -10.29 -3.32
C ASN A 153 6.42 -11.35 -3.83
N PRO A 154 6.96 -11.21 -5.06
CA PRO A 154 7.89 -12.17 -5.61
C PRO A 154 9.32 -12.04 -5.04
N VAL A 155 9.62 -10.96 -4.31
CA VAL A 155 10.98 -10.66 -3.83
C VAL A 155 11.11 -10.62 -2.31
N ASP A 156 10.01 -10.84 -1.58
CA ASP A 156 9.98 -10.86 -0.11
C ASP A 156 9.00 -11.93 0.38
N ASP A 157 9.49 -12.81 1.25
CA ASP A 157 8.71 -13.92 1.79
C ASP A 157 7.79 -13.48 2.93
N HIS A 158 8.10 -12.36 3.59
CA HIS A 158 7.43 -11.91 4.80
C HIS A 158 6.49 -10.72 4.53
N TYR A 159 6.85 -9.81 3.62
CA TYR A 159 6.04 -8.62 3.32
C TYR A 159 5.37 -8.67 1.97
N GLY A 160 4.15 -8.12 1.90
CA GLY A 160 3.45 -7.91 0.64
C GLY A 160 3.88 -6.67 -0.12
N LEU A 161 3.56 -6.63 -1.42
CA LEU A 161 3.84 -5.49 -2.30
C LEU A 161 2.62 -4.56 -2.41
N GLY A 162 2.85 -3.26 -2.21
CA GLY A 162 1.86 -2.18 -2.22
C GLY A 162 1.61 -1.59 -3.60
#